data_AF-A0A965V3G1-F1
#
_entry.id   AF-A0A965V3G1-F1
#
_cell.length_a   1.000
_cell.length_b   1.000
_cell.length_c   1.000
_cell.angle_alpha   90.00
_cell.angle_beta   90.00
_cell.angle_gamma   90.00
#
_symmetry.space_group_name_H-M   'P 1'
#
loop_
_entity.id
_entity.type
_entity.pdbx_description
1 polymer ?
#
loop_
_entity_poly.entity_id
_entity_poly.type
_entity_poly.pdbx_seq_one_letter_code
_entity_poly.pdbx_strand_id
1 'polypeptide(L)' 'GLIFVLLVPERATDLHLQILSELAQMFSDQSFRERLAGAATAEDAHRLISEWQPDA' A
#
# COMPACT_ATOMS: atom_id res chain seq x y z
N GLY A 1 -9.72 -3.86 9.66
CA GLY A 1 -8.32 -4.26 9.38
C GLY A 1 -8.12 -4.23 7.89
N LEU A 2 -6.94 -3.81 7.43
CA LEU A 2 -6.58 -3.78 6.00
C LEU A 2 -5.72 -5.01 5.69
N ILE A 3 -5.94 -5.63 4.52
CA ILE A 3 -5.15 -6.77 4.05
C ILE A 3 -4.63 -6.41 2.66
N PHE A 4 -3.35 -6.66 2.44
CA PHE A 4 -2.71 -6.55 1.14
C PHE A 4 -2.14 -7.90 0.73
N VAL A 5 -2.26 -8.25 -0.54
CA VAL A 5 -1.73 -9.49 -1.11
C VAL A 5 -0.75 -9.13 -2.23
N LEU A 6 0.51 -9.50 -2.05
CA LEU A 6 1.54 -9.37 -3.08
C LEU A 6 1.83 -10.75 -3.68
N LEU A 7 1.53 -10.92 -4.97
CA LEU A 7 1.87 -12.13 -5.70
C LEU A 7 3.29 -11.99 -6.25
N VAL A 8 4.18 -12.88 -5.83
CA VAL A 8 5.59 -12.90 -6.27
C VAL A 8 5.92 -14.22 -6.96
N PRO A 9 6.74 -14.22 -8.02
CA PRO A 9 7.28 -15.45 -8.58
C PRO A 9 8.28 -16.11 -7.61
N GLU A 10 8.53 -17.40 -7.78
CA GLU A 10 9.34 -18.26 -6.88
C GLU A 10 10.74 -17.68 -6.57
N ARG A 11 11.29 -16.86 -7.47
CA ARG A 11 12.48 -16.05 -7.22
C ARG A 11 12.08 -14.63 -6.79
N ALA A 12 11.93 -14.42 -5.49
CA ALA A 12 11.79 -13.09 -4.94
C ALA A 12 13.07 -12.27 -5.19
N THR A 13 12.99 -11.27 -6.07
CA THR A 13 14.03 -10.26 -6.31
C THR A 13 13.97 -9.13 -5.28
N ASP A 14 15.04 -8.33 -5.19
CA ASP A 14 15.14 -7.14 -4.32
C ASP A 14 13.98 -6.16 -4.50
N LEU A 15 13.39 -6.10 -5.71
CA LEU A 15 12.22 -5.29 -6.01
C LEU A 15 11.02 -5.62 -5.11
N HIS A 16 10.79 -6.89 -4.79
CA HIS A 16 9.66 -7.26 -3.93
C HIS A 16 9.85 -6.80 -2.50
N LEU A 17 11.09 -6.80 -1.99
CA LEU A 17 11.41 -6.30 -0.65
C LEU A 17 11.26 -4.77 -0.58
N GLN A 18 11.56 -4.07 -1.67
CA GLN A 18 11.29 -2.63 -1.78
C GLN A 18 9.78 -2.35 -1.76
N ILE A 19 9.00 -3.05 -2.59
CA ILE A 19 7.53 -2.93 -2.60
C ILE A 19 6.94 -3.22 -1.21
N LEU A 20 7.41 -4.28 -0.54
CA LEU A 20 6.96 -4.61 0.81
C LEU A 20 7.30 -3.50 1.82
N SER A 21 8.47 -2.87 1.71
CA SER A 21 8.88 -1.76 2.58
C SER A 21 8.01 -0.51 2.35
N GLU A 22 7.75 -0.16 1.08
CA GLU A 22 6.86 0.95 0.73
C GLU A 22 5.44 0.72 1.26
N LEU A 23 4.89 -0.48 1.05
CA LEU A 23 3.58 -0.86 1.58
C LEU A 23 3.57 -0.81 3.11
N ALA A 24 4.63 -1.28 3.78
CA ALA A 24 4.73 -1.21 5.23
C ALA A 24 4.74 0.24 5.75
N GLN A 25 5.46 1.15 5.09
CA GLN A 25 5.42 2.58 5.41
C GLN A 25 4.03 3.17 5.18
N MET A 26 3.44 2.92 4.02
CA MET A 26 2.10 3.38 3.67
C MET A 26 1.06 2.91 4.70
N PHE A 27 1.11 1.64 5.11
CA PHE A 27 0.23 1.11 6.14
C PHE A 27 0.63 1.53 7.55
N SER A 28 1.80 2.09 7.81
CA SER A 28 2.17 2.64 9.12
C SER A 28 1.51 3.98 9.41
N ASP A 29 1.19 4.76 8.37
CA ASP A 29 0.45 6.02 8.45
C ASP A 29 -1.02 5.77 8.83
N GLN A 30 -1.40 6.22 10.02
CA GLN A 30 -2.76 6.08 10.53
C GLN A 30 -3.78 6.84 9.66
N SER A 31 -3.45 8.06 9.24
CA SER A 31 -4.33 8.90 8.43
C SER A 31 -4.60 8.25 7.07
N PHE A 32 -3.56 7.65 6.48
CA PHE A 32 -3.71 6.87 5.25
C PHE A 32 -4.61 5.65 5.46
N ARG A 33 -4.39 4.86 6.51
CA ARG A 33 -5.25 3.70 6.82
C ARG A 33 -6.72 4.09 6.98
N GLU A 34 -7.00 5.21 7.65
CA GLU A 34 -8.36 5.71 7.86
C GLU A 34 -9.01 6.16 6.55
N ARG A 35 -8.28 6.91 5.70
CA ARG A 35 -8.75 7.30 4.37
C ARG A 35 -9.04 6.08 3.49
N LEU A 36 -8.14 5.10 3.49
CA LEU A 36 -8.29 3.88 2.68
C LEU A 36 -9.46 3.03 3.16
N ALA A 37 -9.67 2.91 4.47
CA ALA A 37 -10.81 2.20 5.06
C ALA A 37 -12.15 2.92 4.79
N GLY A 38 -12.13 4.24 4.59
CA GLY A 38 -13.30 5.06 4.25
C GLY A 38 -13.56 5.22 2.75
N ALA A 39 -12.75 4.65 1.87
CA ALA A 39 -12.93 4.75 0.42
C ALA A 39 -14.24 4.10 -0.02
N ALA A 40 -15.08 4.83 -0.77
CA ALA A 40 -16.39 4.35 -1.19
C ALA A 40 -16.33 3.40 -2.39
N THR A 41 -15.28 3.51 -3.20
CA THR A 41 -15.09 2.73 -4.42
C THR A 41 -13.67 2.16 -4.52
N ALA A 42 -13.52 1.13 -5.35
CA ALA A 42 -12.20 0.59 -5.67
C ALA A 42 -11.30 1.61 -6.37
N GLU A 43 -11.87 2.51 -7.17
CA GLU A 43 -11.14 3.60 -7.84
C GLU A 43 -10.61 4.64 -6.84
N ASP A 44 -11.40 4.98 -5.82
CA ASP A 44 -10.95 5.86 -4.73
C ASP A 44 -9.78 5.23 -3.96
N ALA A 45 -9.90 3.95 -3.61
CA ALA A 45 -8.83 3.22 -2.95
C ALA A 45 -7.55 3.13 -3.81
N HIS A 46 -7.70 2.82 -5.10
CA HIS A 46 -6.59 2.78 -6.04
C HIS A 46 -5.89 4.13 -6.17
N ARG A 47 -6.66 5.22 -6.26
CA ARG A 47 -6.13 6.58 -6.35
C ARG A 47 -5.32 6.94 -5.09
N LEU A 48 -5.86 6.66 -3.91
CA LEU A 48 -5.15 6.87 -2.65
C LEU A 48 -3.80 6.15 -2.62
N ILE A 49 -3.76 4.87 -3.03
CA ILE A 49 -2.52 4.08 -3.08
C ILE A 49 -1.54 4.63 -4.14
N SER A 50 -2.04 5.02 -5.31
CA SER A 50 -1.21 5.47 -6.45
C SER A 50 -0.61 6.86 -6.26
N GLU A 51 -1.32 7.73 -5.53
CA GLU A 51 -0.88 9.11 -5.25
C GLU A 51 -0.11 9.22 -3.94
N TRP A 52 -0.03 8.14 -3.15
CA TRP A 52 0.69 8.14 -1.88
C TRP A 52 2.18 8.39 -2.10
N GLN A 53 2.73 9.33 -1.34
CA GLN A 53 4.15 9.60 -1.27
C GLN A 53 4.56 9.45 0.20
N PRO A 54 5.72 8.83 0.49
CA PRO A 54 6.27 8.86 1.83
C PRO A 54 6.54 10.31 2.20
N ASP A 55 6.00 10.79 3.32
CA ASP A 55 6.38 12.08 3.88
C ASP A 55 7.92 12.08 4.06
N ALA A 56 8.56 13.11 3.52
CA ALA A 56 10.03 13.27 3.48
C ALA A 56 10.65 13.42 4.88
#